data_AF-A0A0N0D368-F1
#
_entry.id   AF-A0A0N0D368-F1
#
_cell.length_a   1.000
_cell.length_b   1.000
_cell.length_c   1.000
_cell.angle_alpha   90.00
_cell.angle_beta   90.00
_cell.angle_gamma   90.00
#
_symmetry.space_group_name_H-M   'P 1'
#
loop_
_entity.id
_entity.type
_entity.pdbx_description
1 polymer ?
#
loop_
_entity_poly.entity_id
_entity_poly.type
_entity_poly.pdbx_seq_one_letter_code
_entity_poly.pdbx_strand_id
1 'polypeptide(L)'
;GNDYEISVITTNYAKAVKTDQTTGTSIDFTLDYGGSLSGKVISEDGAPLANVLVTVSSKSAHFSGIQRTGKNGEFSVNGLPRYLDNGNEINDFVVTIYPKSYASQSQGQKRVGENITFVCKQERITGSVVDSNGSSIPDGVVVAVKVYRKLTQGGFVGKIKVDSDGRFSVEGLLPDVDYQLEVLIFNSKM
;
A
#
# COMPACT_ATOMS: atom_id res chain seq x y z
N GLY A 1 19.64 17.91 -30.35
CA GLY A 1 18.97 18.06 -29.04
C GLY A 1 19.95 17.63 -28.00
N ASN A 2 20.05 18.40 -26.91
CA ASN A 2 20.94 18.11 -25.77
C ASN A 2 20.09 17.70 -24.56
N ASP A 3 18.97 17.04 -24.79
CA ASP A 3 17.89 16.83 -23.83
C ASP A 3 17.67 15.33 -23.53
N TYR A 4 18.65 14.49 -23.87
CA TYR A 4 18.55 13.06 -23.58
C TYR A 4 18.85 12.78 -22.10
N GLU A 5 17.94 12.08 -21.44
CA GLU A 5 18.16 11.41 -20.15
C GLU A 5 18.49 9.94 -20.40
N ILE A 6 19.59 9.47 -19.79
CA ILE A 6 19.97 8.06 -19.80
C ILE A 6 20.00 7.58 -18.37
N SER A 7 19.31 6.47 -18.11
CA SER A 7 19.28 5.82 -16.80
C SER A 7 19.70 4.36 -16.87
N VAL A 8 20.42 3.91 -15.85
CA VAL A 8 20.79 2.51 -15.65
C VAL A 8 20.06 1.98 -14.44
N ILE A 9 19.31 0.90 -14.64
CA ILE A 9 18.56 0.19 -13.61
C ILE A 9 19.02 -1.27 -13.64
N THR A 10 19.63 -1.73 -12.55
CA THR A 10 20.08 -3.11 -12.42
C THR A 10 19.89 -3.58 -10.97
N THR A 11 19.76 -4.88 -10.78
CA THR A 11 19.56 -5.49 -9.46
C THR A 11 20.78 -5.27 -8.58
N ASN A 12 20.57 -4.95 -7.30
CA ASN A 12 21.61 -4.71 -6.27
C ASN A 12 22.46 -3.44 -6.42
N TYR A 13 22.27 -2.64 -7.47
CA TYR A 13 22.92 -1.33 -7.60
C TYR A 13 21.88 -0.22 -7.46
N ALA A 14 22.31 0.95 -6.99
CA ALA A 14 21.48 2.15 -7.00
C ALA A 14 21.17 2.58 -8.44
N LYS A 15 19.97 3.12 -8.67
CA LYS A 15 19.62 3.75 -9.96
C LYS A 15 20.62 4.86 -10.24
N ALA A 16 21.25 4.84 -11.42
CA ALA A 16 22.11 5.92 -11.89
C ALA A 16 21.44 6.67 -13.05
N VAL A 17 21.52 8.00 -13.06
CA VAL A 17 20.90 8.86 -14.07
C VAL A 17 21.91 9.91 -14.54
N LYS A 18 21.95 10.17 -15.85
CA LYS A 18 22.64 11.32 -16.45
C LYS A 18 21.68 12.05 -17.40
N THR A 19 21.44 13.32 -17.15
CA THR A 19 20.58 14.20 -17.97
C THR A 19 21.41 15.07 -18.91
N ASP A 20 20.75 15.80 -19.80
CA ASP A 20 21.37 16.80 -20.68
C ASP A 20 22.44 16.24 -21.63
N GLN A 21 22.26 14.98 -22.05
CA GLN A 21 23.20 14.29 -22.91
C GLN A 21 23.00 14.67 -24.37
N THR A 22 24.07 14.62 -25.17
CA THR A 22 24.07 15.04 -26.59
C THR A 22 24.43 13.87 -27.50
N THR A 23 23.80 13.79 -28.69
CA THR A 23 24.15 12.76 -29.68
C THR A 23 25.62 12.88 -30.12
N GLY A 24 26.34 11.76 -30.13
CA GLY A 24 27.76 11.70 -30.54
C GLY A 24 28.76 11.78 -29.40
N THR A 25 28.32 11.92 -28.14
CA THR A 25 29.20 11.85 -26.96
C THR A 25 29.25 10.44 -26.37
N SER A 26 30.41 10.02 -25.86
CA SER A 26 30.54 8.81 -25.03
C SER A 26 30.12 9.10 -23.59
N ILE A 27 29.45 8.14 -22.95
CA ILE A 27 28.87 8.31 -21.61
C ILE A 27 29.15 7.05 -20.80
N ASP A 28 29.93 7.21 -19.73
CA ASP A 28 30.25 6.12 -18.80
C ASP A 28 29.41 6.23 -17.52
N PHE A 29 29.03 5.08 -16.95
CA PHE A 29 28.35 5.00 -15.66
C PHE A 29 29.20 4.21 -14.66
N THR A 30 29.40 4.77 -13.47
CA THR A 30 29.88 4.02 -12.31
C THR A 30 28.67 3.70 -11.45
N LEU A 31 28.48 2.43 -11.09
CA LEU A 31 27.33 1.99 -10.31
C LEU A 31 27.73 1.73 -8.87
N ASP A 32 27.09 2.43 -7.95
CA ASP A 32 27.20 2.14 -6.52
C ASP A 32 26.33 0.95 -6.15
N TYR A 33 26.85 0.07 -5.29
CA TYR A 33 26.01 -0.97 -4.69
C TYR A 33 24.86 -0.32 -3.93
N GLY A 34 23.65 -0.71 -4.30
CA GLY A 34 22.44 -0.24 -3.66
C GLY A 34 22.27 -0.94 -2.32
N GLY A 35 21.81 -0.19 -1.34
CA GLY A 35 21.39 -0.73 -0.07
C GLY A 35 20.10 -1.53 -0.18
N SER A 36 19.66 -2.05 0.96
CA SER A 36 18.39 -2.73 1.09
C SER A 36 17.56 -2.20 2.25
N LEU A 37 16.24 -2.28 2.08
CA LEU A 37 15.27 -2.19 3.15
C LEU A 37 14.64 -3.57 3.32
N SER A 38 14.63 -4.06 4.56
CA SER A 38 14.13 -5.40 4.87
C SER A 38 13.16 -5.36 6.03
N GLY A 39 12.35 -6.40 6.15
CA GLY A 39 11.35 -6.42 7.18
C GLY A 39 10.50 -7.67 7.20
N LYS A 40 9.47 -7.64 8.05
CA LYS A 40 8.47 -8.69 8.20
C LYS A 40 7.06 -8.12 8.26
N VAL A 41 6.12 -8.90 7.75
CA VAL A 41 4.69 -8.68 7.88
C VAL A 41 4.10 -9.88 8.60
N ILE A 42 3.48 -9.62 9.75
CA ILE A 42 2.86 -10.64 10.62
C ILE A 42 1.44 -10.20 10.98
N SER A 43 0.57 -11.14 11.35
CA SER A 43 -0.69 -10.84 12.02
C SER A 43 -0.48 -10.57 13.52
N GLU A 44 -1.52 -10.08 14.19
CA GLU A 44 -1.49 -9.74 15.62
C GLU A 44 -1.17 -10.93 16.54
N ASP A 45 -1.51 -12.15 16.13
CA ASP A 45 -1.15 -13.41 16.80
C ASP A 45 0.29 -13.86 16.52
N GLY A 46 1.03 -13.10 15.71
CA GLY A 46 2.42 -13.37 15.34
C GLY A 46 2.60 -14.29 14.12
N ALA A 47 1.52 -14.74 13.47
CA ALA A 47 1.65 -15.59 12.29
C ALA A 47 2.22 -14.81 11.09
N PRO A 48 3.13 -15.40 10.29
CA PRO A 48 3.71 -14.72 9.13
C PRO A 48 2.69 -14.56 7.99
N LEU A 49 2.64 -13.39 7.37
CA LEU A 49 1.79 -13.12 6.22
C LEU A 49 2.59 -13.18 4.92
N ALA A 50 2.45 -14.27 4.19
CA ALA A 50 3.11 -14.49 2.91
C ALA A 50 2.38 -13.82 1.74
N ASN A 51 3.12 -13.57 0.65
CA ASN A 51 2.59 -13.02 -0.60
C ASN A 51 1.90 -11.64 -0.44
N VAL A 52 2.27 -10.88 0.59
CA VAL A 52 1.84 -9.49 0.79
C VAL A 52 2.62 -8.61 -0.17
N LEU A 53 1.93 -7.79 -0.96
CA LEU A 53 2.59 -6.80 -1.82
C LEU A 53 3.20 -5.71 -0.95
N VAL A 54 4.48 -5.41 -1.17
CA VAL A 54 5.25 -4.37 -0.50
C VAL A 54 5.75 -3.39 -1.55
N THR A 55 5.52 -2.11 -1.33
CA THR A 55 6.10 -1.04 -2.15
C THR A 55 7.03 -0.19 -1.27
N VAL A 56 8.12 0.28 -1.87
CA VAL A 56 9.07 1.20 -1.25
C VAL A 56 9.26 2.36 -2.20
N SER A 57 9.08 3.59 -1.72
CA SER A 57 9.26 4.78 -2.54
C SER A 57 10.02 5.86 -1.78
N SER A 58 10.86 6.62 -2.47
CA SER A 58 11.46 7.86 -1.97
C SER A 58 11.29 8.94 -3.02
N LYS A 59 10.81 10.11 -2.59
CA LYS A 59 10.64 11.26 -3.48
C LYS A 59 12.00 11.90 -3.76
N SER A 60 12.80 12.10 -2.71
CA SER A 60 14.12 12.71 -2.82
C SER A 60 15.06 11.92 -3.72
N ALA A 61 14.96 10.59 -3.69
CA ALA A 61 15.83 9.70 -4.45
C ALA A 61 15.25 9.26 -5.80
N HIS A 62 14.06 9.73 -6.18
CA HIS A 62 13.33 9.26 -7.36
C HIS A 62 13.28 7.73 -7.49
N PHE A 63 13.11 7.06 -6.34
CA PHE A 63 13.18 5.61 -6.22
C PHE A 63 11.78 5.01 -6.03
N SER A 64 11.52 3.90 -6.72
CA SER A 64 10.37 3.04 -6.48
C SER A 64 10.79 1.59 -6.61
N GLY A 65 10.40 0.77 -5.65
CA GLY A 65 10.63 -0.66 -5.60
C GLY A 65 9.38 -1.41 -5.20
N ILE A 66 9.21 -2.61 -5.75
CA ILE A 66 8.07 -3.49 -5.46
C ILE A 66 8.61 -4.86 -5.13
N GLN A 67 8.05 -5.50 -4.10
CA GLN A 67 8.38 -6.85 -3.71
C GLN A 67 7.14 -7.55 -3.15
N ARG A 68 7.21 -8.87 -2.97
CA ARG A 68 6.23 -9.64 -2.20
C ARG A 68 6.89 -10.33 -1.02
N THR A 69 6.17 -10.46 0.09
CA THR A 69 6.68 -11.20 1.24
C THR A 69 6.83 -12.69 0.93
N GLY A 70 7.88 -13.30 1.48
CA GLY A 70 8.12 -14.73 1.45
C GLY A 70 7.20 -15.51 2.39
N LYS A 71 7.39 -16.82 2.44
CA LYS A 71 6.59 -17.75 3.25
C LYS A 71 6.66 -17.47 4.76
N ASN A 72 7.71 -16.82 5.24
CA ASN A 72 7.89 -16.45 6.65
C ASN A 72 7.53 -14.97 6.88
N GLY A 73 6.80 -14.35 5.95
CA GLY A 73 6.36 -12.95 6.04
C GLY A 73 7.48 -11.93 5.79
N GLU A 74 8.68 -12.38 5.43
CA GLU A 74 9.86 -11.55 5.21
C GLU A 74 9.85 -10.85 3.85
N PHE A 75 10.35 -9.61 3.77
CA PHE A 75 10.61 -8.94 2.51
C PHE A 75 12.00 -8.29 2.52
N SER A 76 12.56 -8.11 1.32
CA SER A 76 13.77 -7.33 1.09
C SER A 76 13.68 -6.64 -0.26
N VAL A 77 13.77 -5.32 -0.25
CA VAL A 77 13.86 -4.48 -1.44
C VAL A 77 15.31 -4.02 -1.55
N ASN A 78 15.95 -4.32 -2.69
CA ASN A 78 17.36 -4.03 -2.94
C ASN A 78 17.51 -2.90 -3.97
N GLY A 79 18.73 -2.40 -4.13
CA GLY A 79 19.03 -1.35 -5.12
C GLY A 79 18.68 0.06 -4.64
N LEU A 80 18.52 0.26 -3.33
CA LEU A 80 18.17 1.56 -2.78
C LEU A 80 19.40 2.47 -2.77
N PRO A 81 19.32 3.70 -3.31
CA PRO A 81 20.35 4.70 -3.10
C PRO A 81 20.43 5.06 -1.61
N ARG A 82 21.65 5.20 -1.09
CA ARG A 82 21.89 5.58 0.31
C ARG A 82 22.03 7.08 0.50
N TYR A 83 22.65 7.74 -0.48
CA TYR A 83 22.91 9.17 -0.47
C TYR A 83 22.31 9.82 -1.71
N LEU A 84 21.90 11.08 -1.57
CA LEU A 84 21.61 11.97 -2.69
C LEU A 84 22.91 12.42 -3.36
N ASP A 85 22.83 13.01 -4.55
CA ASP A 85 23.99 13.52 -5.29
C ASP A 85 24.78 14.59 -4.51
N ASN A 86 24.12 15.31 -3.60
CA ASN A 86 24.76 16.29 -2.70
C ASN A 86 25.43 15.66 -1.46
N GLY A 87 25.46 14.32 -1.36
CA GLY A 87 26.07 13.58 -0.26
C GLY A 87 25.17 13.41 0.98
N ASN A 88 23.98 14.01 1.01
CA ASN A 88 23.07 13.85 2.15
C ASN A 88 22.47 12.44 2.18
N GLU A 89 22.39 11.83 3.36
CA GLU A 89 21.76 10.52 3.53
C GLU A 89 20.25 10.59 3.28
N ILE A 90 19.73 9.66 2.49
CA ILE A 90 18.31 9.55 2.18
C ILE A 90 17.59 8.97 3.39
N ASN A 91 16.57 9.67 3.85
CA ASN A 91 15.79 9.31 5.03
C ASN A 91 14.27 9.45 4.84
N ASP A 92 13.80 9.57 3.60
CA ASP A 92 12.39 9.76 3.26
C ASP A 92 11.76 8.52 2.62
N PHE A 93 12.38 7.33 2.75
CA PHE A 93 11.76 6.12 2.24
C PHE A 93 10.44 5.85 2.96
N VAL A 94 9.41 5.56 2.18
CA VAL A 94 8.09 5.12 2.64
C VAL A 94 7.90 3.69 2.20
N VAL A 95 7.64 2.80 3.16
CA VAL A 95 7.32 1.39 2.91
C VAL A 95 5.83 1.20 3.13
N THR A 96 5.12 0.69 2.13
CA THR A 96 3.68 0.43 2.19
C THR A 96 3.39 -1.03 1.91
N ILE A 97 2.49 -1.64 2.70
CA ILE A 97 2.07 -3.03 2.52
C ILE A 97 0.59 -3.09 2.12
N TYR A 98 0.25 -4.08 1.30
CA TYR A 98 -1.11 -4.35 0.83
C TYR A 98 -1.50 -5.81 1.13
N PRO A 99 -1.67 -6.16 2.41
CA PRO A 99 -2.11 -7.49 2.82
C PRO A 99 -3.56 -7.76 2.41
N LYS A 100 -3.88 -9.01 2.06
CA LYS A 100 -5.26 -9.43 1.76
C LYS A 100 -6.05 -9.54 3.06
N SER A 101 -7.28 -9.02 3.10
CA SER A 101 -8.18 -9.07 4.28
C SER A 101 -7.72 -8.30 5.51
N TYR A 102 -6.63 -7.52 5.39
CA TYR A 102 -6.19 -6.56 6.39
C TYR A 102 -6.09 -5.18 5.75
N ALA A 103 -6.14 -4.13 6.56
CA ALA A 103 -5.92 -2.79 6.05
C ALA A 103 -4.48 -2.60 5.54
N SER A 104 -4.32 -1.84 4.45
CA SER A 104 -3.01 -1.34 4.03
C SER A 104 -2.40 -0.45 5.11
N GLN A 105 -1.09 -0.59 5.31
CA GLN A 105 -0.31 0.17 6.29
C GLN A 105 0.93 0.75 5.62
N SER A 106 1.40 1.90 6.11
CA SER A 106 2.63 2.52 5.66
C SER A 106 3.49 2.99 6.83
N GLN A 107 4.81 2.91 6.66
CA GLN A 107 5.78 3.53 7.55
C GLN A 107 6.72 4.41 6.72
N GLY A 108 6.75 5.70 7.05
CA GLY A 108 7.64 6.67 6.41
C GLY A 108 8.96 6.87 7.15
N GLN A 109 9.74 7.81 6.62
CA GLN A 109 11.00 8.29 7.20
C GLN A 109 12.05 7.19 7.43
N LYS A 110 12.08 6.19 6.55
CA LYS A 110 13.01 5.06 6.64
C LYS A 110 14.33 5.37 5.94
N ARG A 111 15.37 4.70 6.40
CA ARG A 111 16.73 4.72 5.85
C ARG A 111 17.17 3.33 5.43
N VAL A 112 18.09 3.27 4.48
CA VAL A 112 18.76 2.03 4.07
C VAL A 112 19.32 1.29 5.29
N GLY A 113 19.08 -0.02 5.35
CA GLY A 113 19.54 -0.90 6.43
C GLY A 113 18.59 -1.03 7.62
N GLU A 114 17.50 -0.26 7.68
CA GLU A 114 16.48 -0.46 8.70
C GLU A 114 15.73 -1.79 8.53
N ASN A 115 15.34 -2.38 9.67
CA ASN A 115 14.47 -3.55 9.73
C ASN A 115 13.06 -3.11 10.15
N ILE A 116 12.07 -3.39 9.31
CA ILE A 116 10.72 -2.87 9.46
C ILE A 116 9.75 -4.01 9.79
N THR A 117 8.98 -3.86 10.86
CA THR A 117 7.92 -4.83 11.20
C THR A 117 6.55 -4.18 11.04
N PHE A 118 5.66 -4.84 10.31
CA PHE A 118 4.24 -4.54 10.25
C PHE A 118 3.45 -5.62 10.98
N VAL A 119 2.56 -5.20 11.88
CA VAL A 119 1.62 -6.08 12.58
C VAL A 119 0.22 -5.79 12.06
N CYS A 120 -0.41 -6.77 11.44
CA CYS A 120 -1.72 -6.65 10.81
C CYS A 120 -2.81 -7.12 11.78
N LYS A 121 -3.66 -6.19 12.21
CA LYS A 121 -4.85 -6.48 13.00
C LYS A 121 -6.05 -6.66 12.09
N GLN A 122 -6.86 -7.67 12.38
CA GLN A 122 -8.07 -7.93 11.61
C GLN A 122 -9.26 -7.24 12.29
N GLU A 123 -9.54 -6.00 11.88
CA GLU A 123 -10.71 -5.28 12.35
C GLU A 123 -11.88 -5.45 11.39
N ARG A 124 -13.09 -5.48 11.96
CA ARG A 124 -14.32 -5.55 11.18
C ARG A 124 -15.44 -4.72 11.80
N ILE A 125 -16.31 -4.21 10.94
CA ILE A 125 -17.62 -3.67 11.34
C ILE A 125 -18.69 -4.59 10.79
N THR A 126 -19.50 -5.15 11.68
CA THR A 126 -20.67 -5.97 11.33
C THR A 126 -21.95 -5.27 11.68
N GLY A 127 -23.02 -5.53 10.94
CA GLY A 127 -24.34 -5.01 11.26
C GLY A 127 -25.45 -5.66 10.46
N SER A 128 -26.66 -5.14 10.66
CA SER A 128 -27.86 -5.56 9.94
C SER A 128 -28.64 -4.34 9.44
N VAL A 129 -29.22 -4.48 8.25
CA VAL A 129 -30.18 -3.54 7.68
C VAL A 129 -31.53 -4.24 7.62
N VAL A 130 -32.50 -3.69 8.34
CA VAL A 130 -33.89 -4.19 8.41
C VAL A 130 -34.87 -3.04 8.17
N ASP A 131 -36.10 -3.36 7.80
CA ASP A 131 -37.18 -2.36 7.75
C ASP A 131 -37.66 -1.97 9.16
N SER A 132 -38.65 -1.06 9.25
CA SER A 132 -39.23 -0.61 10.54
C SER A 132 -39.92 -1.72 11.34
N ASN A 133 -40.25 -2.84 10.70
CA ASN A 133 -40.88 -4.00 11.30
C ASN A 133 -39.86 -5.10 11.66
N GLY A 134 -38.58 -4.89 11.35
CA GLY A 134 -37.51 -5.87 11.55
C GLY A 134 -37.36 -6.91 10.44
N SER A 135 -38.06 -6.76 9.32
CA SER A 135 -37.98 -7.69 8.19
C SER A 135 -36.65 -7.52 7.43
N SER A 136 -36.18 -8.61 6.82
CA SER A 136 -35.01 -8.60 5.94
C SER A 136 -35.28 -7.84 4.63
N ILE A 137 -34.22 -7.68 3.82
CA ILE A 137 -34.29 -6.95 2.56
C ILE A 137 -35.31 -7.62 1.61
N PRO A 138 -36.32 -6.88 1.10
CA PRO A 138 -37.31 -7.42 0.16
C PRO A 138 -36.70 -7.87 -1.17
N ASP A 139 -37.36 -8.82 -1.84
CA ASP A 139 -36.98 -9.25 -3.19
C ASP A 139 -36.95 -8.07 -4.17
N GLY A 140 -35.92 -8.03 -5.02
CA GLY A 140 -35.71 -6.96 -5.99
C GLY A 140 -35.07 -5.67 -5.42
N VAL A 141 -34.80 -5.63 -4.11
CA VAL A 141 -34.04 -4.54 -3.47
C VAL A 141 -32.59 -4.97 -3.28
N VAL A 142 -31.65 -4.12 -3.68
CA VAL A 142 -30.23 -4.30 -3.41
C VAL A 142 -29.78 -3.22 -2.45
N VAL A 143 -29.25 -3.63 -1.29
CA VAL A 143 -28.63 -2.71 -0.34
C VAL A 143 -27.12 -2.86 -0.40
N ALA A 144 -26.42 -1.73 -0.32
CA ALA A 144 -24.97 -1.69 -0.19
C ALA A 144 -24.55 -0.76 0.93
N VAL A 145 -23.45 -1.08 1.60
CA VAL A 145 -22.79 -0.19 2.58
C VAL A 145 -21.52 0.34 1.94
N LYS A 146 -21.42 1.66 1.81
CA LYS A 146 -20.14 2.33 1.55
C LYS A 146 -19.48 2.68 2.88
N VAL A 147 -18.17 2.52 2.91
CA VAL A 147 -17.35 2.70 4.11
C VAL A 147 -16.35 3.80 3.82
N TYR A 148 -16.28 4.79 4.71
CA TYR A 148 -15.33 5.89 4.63
C TYR A 148 -14.58 6.03 5.94
N ARG A 149 -13.28 6.31 5.89
CA ARG A 149 -12.55 6.87 7.02
C ARG A 149 -13.05 8.29 7.25
N LYS A 150 -13.25 8.66 8.51
CA LYS A 150 -13.72 9.99 8.91
C LYS A 150 -12.59 11.00 8.84
N LEU A 151 -12.29 11.47 7.63
CA LEU A 151 -11.25 12.46 7.32
C LEU A 151 -11.88 13.77 6.83
N THR A 152 -11.09 14.84 6.81
CA THR A 152 -11.53 16.16 6.30
C THR A 152 -11.78 16.18 4.79
N GLN A 153 -11.11 15.30 4.03
CA GLN A 153 -11.37 15.05 2.60
C GLN A 153 -11.11 13.58 2.24
N GLY A 154 -11.94 13.03 1.34
CA GLY A 154 -11.77 11.67 0.81
C GLY A 154 -12.12 10.57 1.81
N GLY A 155 -11.31 9.51 1.85
CA GLY A 155 -11.44 8.45 2.85
C GLY A 155 -12.27 7.23 2.42
N PHE A 156 -12.72 7.14 1.17
CA PHE A 156 -13.40 5.94 0.68
C PHE A 156 -12.53 4.69 0.88
N VAL A 157 -13.07 3.70 1.57
CA VAL A 157 -12.41 2.40 1.83
C VAL A 157 -12.95 1.34 0.91
N GLY A 158 -14.28 1.28 0.77
CA GLY A 158 -14.91 0.25 -0.03
C GLY A 158 -16.42 0.34 -0.03
N LYS A 159 -17.01 -0.51 -0.87
CA LYS A 159 -18.45 -0.72 -0.98
C LYS A 159 -18.70 -2.21 -0.89
N ILE A 160 -19.55 -2.63 0.04
CA ILE A 160 -19.99 -4.03 0.16
C ILE A 160 -21.47 -4.13 -0.14
N LYS A 161 -21.90 -5.27 -0.67
CA LYS A 161 -23.31 -5.60 -0.79
C LYS A 161 -23.78 -6.18 0.56
N VAL A 162 -24.97 -5.79 1.00
CA VAL A 162 -25.63 -6.42 2.15
C VAL A 162 -26.27 -7.74 1.69
N ASP A 163 -26.13 -8.78 2.49
CA ASP A 163 -26.69 -10.10 2.22
C ASP A 163 -28.22 -10.04 2.18
N SER A 164 -28.88 -11.01 1.52
CA SER A 164 -30.34 -11.03 1.36
C SER A 164 -31.09 -11.10 2.69
N ASP A 165 -30.46 -11.61 3.74
CA ASP A 165 -31.00 -11.62 5.10
C ASP A 165 -30.77 -10.31 5.87
N GLY A 166 -30.22 -9.29 5.21
CA GLY A 166 -29.96 -7.97 5.77
C GLY A 166 -28.61 -7.84 6.50
N ARG A 167 -27.80 -8.90 6.60
CA ARG A 167 -26.51 -8.83 7.31
C ARG A 167 -25.38 -8.29 6.45
N PHE A 168 -24.41 -7.65 7.08
CA PHE A 168 -23.19 -7.22 6.40
C PHE A 168 -21.96 -7.34 7.30
N SER A 169 -20.80 -7.55 6.68
CA SER A 169 -19.48 -7.53 7.33
C SER A 169 -18.50 -6.73 6.48
N VAL A 170 -17.93 -5.68 7.05
CA VAL A 170 -16.85 -4.89 6.47
C VAL A 170 -15.56 -5.32 7.13
N GLU A 171 -14.66 -5.94 6.38
CA GLU A 171 -13.34 -6.38 6.86
C GLU A 171 -12.21 -5.49 6.34
N GLY A 172 -10.98 -5.72 6.83
CA GLY A 172 -9.79 -5.01 6.36
C GLY A 172 -9.76 -3.55 6.82
N LEU A 173 -10.31 -3.28 8.01
CA LEU A 173 -10.29 -1.97 8.63
C LEU A 173 -9.03 -1.77 9.48
N LEU A 174 -8.64 -0.51 9.69
CA LEU A 174 -7.58 -0.16 10.63
C LEU A 174 -8.16 -0.06 12.04
N PRO A 175 -7.41 -0.50 13.07
CA PRO A 175 -7.75 -0.24 14.46
C PRO A 175 -7.66 1.26 14.77
N ASP A 176 -8.41 1.70 15.78
CA ASP A 176 -8.37 3.07 16.33
C ASP A 176 -8.62 4.18 15.28
N VAL A 177 -9.36 3.85 14.21
CA VAL A 177 -9.76 4.80 13.17
C VAL A 177 -11.28 4.95 13.18
N ASP A 178 -11.74 6.20 13.21
CA ASP A 178 -13.16 6.52 13.05
C ASP A 178 -13.62 6.24 11.62
N TYR A 179 -14.70 5.48 11.48
CA TYR A 179 -15.36 5.20 10.21
C TYR A 179 -16.76 5.79 10.16
N GLN A 180 -17.16 6.21 8.96
CA GLN A 180 -18.52 6.57 8.62
C GLN A 180 -19.07 5.55 7.61
N LEU A 181 -20.26 5.02 7.90
CA LEU A 181 -20.99 4.14 7.00
C LEU A 181 -22.10 4.91 6.31
N GLU A 182 -22.24 4.70 5.00
CA GLU A 182 -23.33 5.21 4.19
C GLU A 182 -24.09 4.01 3.60
N VAL A 183 -25.37 3.88 3.94
CA VAL A 183 -26.24 2.82 3.42
C VAL A 183 -26.92 3.32 2.15
N LEU A 184 -26.80 2.55 1.07
CA LEU A 184 -27.37 2.84 -0.24
C LEU A 184 -28.38 1.77 -0.61
N ILE A 185 -29.54 2.20 -1.09
CA ILE A 185 -30.63 1.33 -1.52
C ILE A 185 -30.81 1.51 -3.02
N PHE A 186 -30.82 0.41 -3.76
CA PHE A 186 -31.05 0.35 -5.20
C PHE A 186 -32.26 -0.53 -5.46
N ASN A 187 -33.26 0.01 -6.14
CA ASN A 187 -34.40 -0.78 -6.61
C ASN A 187 -34.07 -1.31 -8.00
N SER A 188 -34.22 -2.62 -8.22
CA SER A 188 -34.22 -3.15 -9.57
C SER A 188 -35.40 -2.55 -10.33
N LYS A 189 -35.16 -1.94 -11.50
CA LYS A 189 -36.26 -1.71 -12.44
C LYS A 189 -36.68 -3.09 -12.94
N MET A 190 -37.91 -3.49 -12.59
CA MET A 190 -38.61 -4.54 -13.33
C MET A 190 -38.80 -4.10 -14.77
#